data_AF-A0A8T4B3G1-F1
#
_entry.id   AF-A0A8T4B3G1-F1
#
_cell.length_a   1.000
_cell.length_b   1.000
_cell.length_c   1.000
_cell.angle_alpha   90.00
_cell.angle_beta   90.00
_cell.angle_gamma   90.00
#
_symmetry.space_group_name_H-M   'P 1'
#
loop_
_entity.id
_entity.type
_entity.pdbx_description
1 polymer ?
#
loop_
_entity_poly.entity_id
_entity_poly.type
_entity_poly.pdbx_seq_one_letter_code
_entity_poly.pdbx_strand_id
1 'polypeptide(L)'
;MQNGKVLRTRPSFGVLIVLPLLLSLFAPIANANFAQEEPTGTTPGDIWSDDYNNMIFPWASANDRALQFKEYHSYDTMKDRMMRLAEDNPDIFQFHEGMNGGTNARGEEVTADAYEGWFYGHASPWLKITGDVQGGEYNPYVGDTGNYADRHDVMIVGNHHAREWMSYTVALMQMEVIAFSYDNIGYDNDGDGLIDEDPWGDADGDGILDDDGDCLALATSPTNYQDSNGDGTNCGPGDLGVDEDYSEQFITDLVNSREIYLIPMLNVDGNIYDRDVYMPGQCPGEDPWDCSAAGWRKNLRDNTVTGVTPIPDLDETVDE
;
A
#
# COMPACT_ATOMS: atom_id res chain seq x y z
N MET A 1 -27.17 -74.64 -51.34
CA MET A 1 -27.28 -75.42 -50.09
C MET A 1 -25.88 -75.63 -49.52
N GLN A 2 -25.55 -75.02 -48.39
CA GLN A 2 -24.77 -75.67 -47.32
C GLN A 2 -24.90 -74.85 -46.04
N ASN A 3 -25.60 -75.44 -45.07
CA ASN A 3 -25.80 -74.95 -43.70
C ASN A 3 -24.52 -75.19 -42.89
N GLY A 4 -24.08 -74.20 -42.10
CA GLY A 4 -22.94 -74.32 -41.19
C GLY A 4 -23.12 -73.48 -39.92
N LYS A 5 -23.67 -74.13 -38.89
CA LYS A 5 -23.91 -73.74 -37.48
C LYS A 5 -23.05 -72.59 -36.91
N VAL A 6 -23.73 -71.60 -36.34
CA VAL A 6 -23.18 -70.64 -35.35
C VAL A 6 -22.91 -71.39 -34.03
N LEU A 7 -21.63 -71.50 -33.65
CA LEU A 7 -21.21 -72.00 -32.33
C LEU A 7 -21.37 -70.90 -31.29
N ARG A 8 -22.41 -71.02 -30.46
CA ARG A 8 -22.60 -70.20 -29.25
C ARG A 8 -21.68 -70.75 -28.16
N THR A 9 -20.46 -70.23 -28.05
CA THR A 9 -19.54 -70.57 -26.95
C THR A 9 -20.02 -69.90 -25.67
N ARG A 10 -20.52 -70.68 -24.71
CA ARG A 10 -20.74 -70.22 -23.33
C ARG A 10 -19.37 -70.00 -22.69
N PRO A 11 -19.13 -68.87 -21.99
CA PRO A 11 -17.88 -68.66 -21.27
C PRO A 11 -17.72 -69.77 -20.23
N SER A 12 -16.54 -70.38 -20.17
CA SER A 12 -16.25 -71.42 -19.19
C SER A 12 -16.22 -70.84 -17.78
N PHE A 13 -16.61 -71.63 -16.78
CA PHE A 13 -16.68 -71.20 -15.38
C PHE A 13 -15.33 -70.65 -14.86
N GLY A 14 -14.21 -71.09 -15.44
CA GLY A 14 -12.88 -70.55 -15.17
C GLY A 14 -12.70 -69.09 -15.64
N VAL A 15 -13.27 -68.70 -16.77
CA VAL A 15 -13.21 -67.32 -17.28
C VAL A 15 -14.02 -66.36 -16.39
N LEU A 16 -15.12 -66.83 -15.81
CA LEU A 16 -15.97 -66.04 -14.90
C LEU A 16 -15.32 -65.78 -13.52
N ILE A 17 -14.35 -66.59 -13.11
CA ILE A 17 -13.62 -66.42 -11.84
C ILE A 17 -12.30 -65.68 -12.06
N VAL A 18 -11.62 -65.94 -13.18
CA VAL A 18 -10.32 -65.33 -13.49
C VAL A 18 -10.47 -63.84 -13.84
N LEU A 19 -11.56 -63.43 -14.51
CA LEU A 19 -11.78 -62.03 -14.84
C LEU A 19 -11.94 -61.11 -13.62
N PRO A 20 -12.81 -61.40 -12.62
CA PRO A 20 -12.91 -60.57 -11.42
C PRO A 20 -11.66 -60.64 -10.54
N LEU A 21 -10.92 -61.76 -10.54
CA LEU A 21 -9.66 -61.90 -9.82
C LEU A 21 -8.53 -61.07 -10.47
N LEU A 22 -8.46 -61.02 -11.80
CA LEU A 22 -7.55 -60.14 -12.52
C LEU A 22 -7.92 -58.67 -12.31
N LEU A 23 -9.21 -58.33 -12.33
CA LEU A 23 -9.69 -57.00 -12.00
C LEU A 23 -9.33 -56.60 -10.55
N SER A 24 -9.40 -57.51 -9.57
CA SER A 24 -9.02 -57.20 -8.18
C SER A 24 -7.51 -57.18 -7.92
N LEU A 25 -6.72 -57.90 -8.71
CA LEU A 25 -5.25 -57.90 -8.62
C LEU A 25 -4.59 -56.73 -9.36
N PHE A 26 -5.22 -56.22 -10.43
CA PHE A 26 -4.70 -55.08 -11.21
C PHE A 26 -5.37 -53.73 -10.87
N ALA A 27 -6.55 -53.71 -10.25
CA ALA A 27 -7.17 -52.46 -9.77
C ALA A 27 -6.31 -51.65 -8.78
N PRO A 28 -5.54 -52.26 -7.85
CA PRO A 28 -4.66 -51.51 -6.96
C PRO A 28 -3.47 -50.90 -7.71
N ILE A 29 -3.08 -51.45 -8.86
CA ILE A 29 -1.93 -51.00 -9.66
C ILE A 29 -2.37 -49.89 -10.64
N ALA A 30 -3.62 -49.93 -11.11
CA ALA A 30 -4.19 -48.83 -11.90
C ALA A 30 -4.48 -47.57 -11.06
N ASN A 31 -4.73 -47.72 -9.75
CA ASN A 31 -4.92 -46.62 -8.81
C ASN A 31 -3.64 -46.14 -8.10
N ALA A 32 -2.52 -46.89 -8.23
CA ALA A 32 -1.27 -46.51 -7.57
C ALA A 32 -0.47 -45.41 -8.31
N ASN A 33 -0.88 -45.03 -9.53
CA ASN A 33 -0.23 -43.98 -10.34
C ASN A 33 -1.10 -42.72 -10.52
N PHE A 34 -2.14 -42.54 -9.69
CA PHE A 34 -2.85 -41.25 -9.54
C PHE A 34 -2.90 -40.81 -8.07
N ALA A 35 -1.90 -41.17 -7.28
CA ALA A 35 -1.40 -40.17 -6.34
C ALA A 35 -0.66 -39.17 -7.22
N GLN A 36 -1.39 -38.19 -7.76
CA GLN A 36 -0.78 -36.92 -8.12
C GLN A 36 0.00 -36.55 -6.86
N GLU A 37 1.33 -36.45 -6.96
CA GLU A 37 2.02 -35.57 -6.00
C GLU A 37 1.19 -34.29 -6.02
N GLU A 38 0.66 -33.89 -4.85
CA GLU A 38 0.14 -32.53 -4.70
C GLU A 38 1.16 -31.64 -5.41
N PRO A 39 0.75 -30.82 -6.40
CA PRO A 39 1.69 -29.97 -7.10
C PRO A 39 2.49 -29.23 -6.03
N THR A 40 3.78 -29.53 -5.96
CA THR A 40 4.68 -28.87 -5.02
C THR A 40 4.85 -27.46 -5.57
N GLY A 41 4.44 -26.44 -4.81
CA GLY A 41 4.47 -25.06 -5.30
C GLY A 41 3.12 -24.38 -5.50
N THR A 42 2.11 -24.61 -4.65
CA THR A 42 0.77 -24.03 -4.85
C THR A 42 0.14 -23.39 -3.62
N THR A 43 0.87 -23.33 -2.51
CA THR A 43 0.47 -22.47 -1.39
C THR A 43 1.07 -21.08 -1.59
N PRO A 44 0.47 -20.01 -1.04
CA PRO A 44 1.06 -18.67 -1.11
C PRO A 44 2.52 -18.63 -0.63
N GLY A 45 2.88 -19.44 0.37
CA GLY A 45 4.26 -19.56 0.87
C GLY A 45 5.25 -20.27 -0.05
N ASP A 46 4.78 -20.92 -1.11
CA ASP A 46 5.63 -21.55 -2.12
C ASP A 46 5.76 -20.70 -3.40
N ILE A 47 4.87 -19.72 -3.61
CA ILE A 47 4.84 -18.82 -4.76
C ILE A 47 5.54 -17.52 -4.38
N TRP A 48 5.11 -16.90 -3.27
CA TRP A 48 5.64 -15.63 -2.82
C TRP A 48 6.78 -15.78 -1.81
N SER A 49 7.65 -14.79 -1.80
CA SER A 49 8.65 -14.56 -0.77
C SER A 49 8.03 -14.47 0.62
N ASP A 50 8.84 -14.81 1.62
CA ASP A 50 8.46 -14.67 3.02
C ASP A 50 8.10 -13.21 3.36
N ASP A 51 8.78 -12.23 2.77
CA ASP A 51 8.53 -10.82 3.04
C ASP A 51 7.17 -10.37 2.50
N TYR A 52 6.82 -10.73 1.26
CA TYR A 52 5.51 -10.45 0.67
C TYR A 52 4.36 -11.10 1.46
N ASN A 53 4.49 -12.39 1.75
CA ASN A 53 3.51 -13.15 2.55
C ASN A 53 3.26 -12.53 3.94
N ASN A 54 4.26 -11.85 4.51
CA ASN A 54 4.17 -11.24 5.83
C ASN A 54 3.96 -9.72 5.79
N MET A 55 3.67 -9.15 4.61
CA MET A 55 3.50 -7.71 4.37
C MET A 55 4.67 -6.92 4.95
N ILE A 56 5.88 -7.33 4.60
CA ILE A 56 7.13 -6.67 5.01
C ILE A 56 7.62 -5.86 3.83
N PHE A 57 7.60 -4.54 3.99
CA PHE A 57 8.12 -3.63 2.97
C PHE A 57 9.65 -3.65 2.90
N PRO A 58 10.24 -3.51 1.71
CA PRO A 58 11.67 -3.74 1.47
C PRO A 58 12.59 -2.65 2.04
N TRP A 59 12.08 -1.48 2.38
CA TRP A 59 12.87 -0.34 2.87
C TRP A 59 13.22 -0.40 4.37
N ALA A 60 12.66 -1.35 5.12
CA ALA A 60 12.90 -1.44 6.56
C ALA A 60 12.85 -2.89 7.07
N SER A 61 13.42 -3.14 8.25
CA SER A 61 13.28 -4.45 8.89
C SER A 61 11.85 -4.72 9.35
N ALA A 62 11.43 -5.98 9.37
CA ALA A 62 10.10 -6.39 9.86
C ALA A 62 9.76 -5.95 11.29
N ASN A 63 10.79 -5.68 12.12
CA ASN A 63 10.62 -5.22 13.50
C ASN A 63 10.45 -3.69 13.62
N ASP A 64 10.71 -2.93 12.55
CA ASP A 64 10.53 -1.49 12.54
C ASP A 64 9.06 -1.17 12.26
N ARG A 65 8.26 -1.16 13.32
CA ARG A 65 6.79 -1.06 13.19
C ARG A 65 6.33 0.21 12.49
N ALA A 66 7.00 1.34 12.71
CA ALA A 66 6.65 2.61 12.10
C ALA A 66 6.91 2.58 10.59
N LEU A 67 8.12 2.19 10.18
CA LEU A 67 8.46 2.10 8.75
C LEU A 67 7.76 0.94 8.02
N GLN A 68 7.27 -0.05 8.77
CA GLN A 68 6.41 -1.11 8.27
C GLN A 68 4.91 -0.72 8.27
N PHE A 69 4.57 0.54 8.59
CA PHE A 69 3.20 1.06 8.64
C PHE A 69 2.25 0.29 9.56
N LYS A 70 2.81 -0.36 10.59
CA LYS A 70 2.08 -1.07 11.65
C LYS A 70 1.75 -0.15 12.83
N GLU A 71 2.21 1.10 12.79
CA GLU A 71 1.89 2.17 13.72
C GLU A 71 2.02 3.55 13.07
N TYR A 72 1.39 4.55 13.68
CA TYR A 72 1.32 5.92 13.18
C TYR A 72 2.55 6.75 13.57
N HIS A 73 3.22 7.38 12.61
CA HIS A 73 4.32 8.31 12.86
C HIS A 73 3.85 9.55 13.64
N SER A 74 4.56 9.93 14.72
CA SER A 74 4.38 11.25 15.35
C SER A 74 4.89 12.36 14.44
N TYR A 75 4.60 13.63 14.79
CA TYR A 75 5.20 14.77 14.09
C TYR A 75 6.72 14.62 13.96
N ASP A 76 7.41 14.32 15.07
CA ASP A 76 8.87 14.20 15.09
C ASP A 76 9.36 12.99 14.28
N THR A 77 8.76 11.81 14.44
CA THR A 77 9.25 10.62 13.71
C THR A 77 8.93 10.70 12.21
N MET A 78 7.85 11.38 11.83
CA MET A 78 7.53 11.68 10.44
C MET A 78 8.56 12.66 9.86
N LYS A 79 8.81 13.78 10.55
CA LYS A 79 9.77 14.80 10.14
C LYS A 79 11.17 14.21 9.98
N ASP A 80 11.65 13.48 10.98
CA ASP A 80 12.98 12.85 10.96
C ASP A 80 13.10 11.89 9.77
N ARG A 81 12.03 11.13 9.48
CA ARG A 81 12.03 10.24 8.32
C ARG A 81 12.07 10.99 7.00
N MET A 82 11.30 12.07 6.85
CA MET A 82 11.31 12.92 5.65
C MET A 82 12.70 13.55 5.41
N MET A 83 13.33 14.06 6.48
CA MET A 83 14.70 14.57 6.41
C MET A 83 15.67 13.48 5.97
N ARG A 84 15.55 12.27 6.55
CA ARG A 84 16.42 11.15 6.21
C ARG A 84 16.26 10.72 4.75
N LEU A 85 15.02 10.65 4.25
CA LEU A 85 14.75 10.33 2.85
C LEU A 85 15.36 11.36 1.90
N ALA A 86 15.28 12.65 2.22
CA ALA A 86 15.91 13.71 1.44
C ALA A 86 17.43 13.65 1.45
N GLU A 87 18.03 13.29 2.58
CA GLU A 87 19.48 13.08 2.69
C GLU A 87 19.96 11.88 1.86
N ASP A 88 19.18 10.80 1.87
CA ASP A 88 19.52 9.55 1.19
C ASP A 88 19.24 9.61 -0.33
N ASN A 89 18.30 10.47 -0.76
CA ASN A 89 17.90 10.63 -2.15
C ASN A 89 17.96 12.10 -2.61
N PRO A 90 19.15 12.75 -2.55
CA PRO A 90 19.30 14.19 -2.77
C PRO A 90 19.01 14.64 -4.21
N ASP A 91 18.99 13.69 -5.15
CA ASP A 91 18.72 13.94 -6.57
C ASP A 91 17.22 14.12 -6.87
N ILE A 92 16.35 13.57 -6.02
CA ILE A 92 14.90 13.60 -6.22
C ILE A 92 14.12 14.28 -5.10
N PHE A 93 14.67 14.38 -3.90
CA PHE A 93 13.98 14.92 -2.74
C PHE A 93 14.66 16.17 -2.17
N GLN A 94 13.84 17.15 -1.78
CA GLN A 94 14.27 18.33 -1.03
C GLN A 94 13.28 18.63 0.10
N PHE A 95 13.75 18.49 1.33
CA PHE A 95 12.96 18.68 2.55
C PHE A 95 12.82 20.16 2.91
N HIS A 96 11.64 20.53 3.38
CA HIS A 96 11.29 21.88 3.81
C HIS A 96 10.39 21.86 5.05
N GLU A 97 10.39 22.97 5.79
CA GLU A 97 9.46 23.26 6.87
C GLU A 97 8.86 24.66 6.69
N GLY A 98 7.53 24.74 6.66
CA GLY A 98 6.84 25.99 6.36
C GLY A 98 7.22 26.52 4.97
N MET A 99 7.10 27.83 4.75
CA MET A 99 7.56 28.47 3.52
C MET A 99 8.25 29.79 3.86
N ASN A 100 9.11 30.29 2.98
CA ASN A 100 9.78 31.59 3.21
C ASN A 100 8.78 32.74 3.36
N GLY A 101 7.68 32.70 2.61
CA GLY A 101 6.66 33.74 2.58
C GLY A 101 7.02 34.91 1.64
N GLY A 102 6.24 35.99 1.75
CA GLY A 102 6.25 37.14 0.85
C GLY A 102 4.84 37.49 0.38
N THR A 103 4.72 38.22 -0.73
CA THR A 103 3.42 38.56 -1.33
C THR A 103 2.84 37.36 -2.06
N ASN A 104 1.71 36.83 -1.60
CA ASN A 104 1.01 35.75 -2.28
C ASN A 104 0.25 36.26 -3.53
N ALA A 105 -0.33 35.34 -4.32
CA ALA A 105 -1.09 35.66 -5.53
C ALA A 105 -2.34 36.55 -5.28
N ARG A 106 -2.79 36.68 -4.04
CA ARG A 106 -3.88 37.59 -3.62
C ARG A 106 -3.38 38.98 -3.20
N GLY A 107 -2.06 39.22 -3.21
CA GLY A 107 -1.47 40.47 -2.76
C GLY A 107 -1.30 40.57 -1.24
N GLU A 108 -1.43 39.46 -0.51
CA GLU A 108 -1.28 39.42 0.95
C GLU A 108 0.17 39.10 1.30
N GLU A 109 0.76 39.88 2.20
CA GLU A 109 2.06 39.56 2.80
C GLU A 109 1.89 38.44 3.83
N VAL A 110 2.64 37.35 3.64
CA VAL A 110 2.73 36.25 4.60
C VAL A 110 4.18 36.02 5.02
N THR A 111 4.38 35.51 6.23
CA THR A 111 5.70 35.13 6.75
C THR A 111 5.77 33.61 6.92
N ALA A 112 6.93 33.08 7.30
CA ALA A 112 7.09 31.67 7.62
C ALA A 112 6.10 31.17 8.69
N ASP A 113 5.80 32.02 9.67
CA ASP A 113 4.82 31.78 10.74
C ASP A 113 3.39 31.50 10.22
N ALA A 114 3.08 31.82 8.96
CA ALA A 114 1.77 31.53 8.37
C ALA A 114 1.50 30.03 8.18
N TYR A 115 2.55 29.21 8.19
CA TYR A 115 2.52 27.76 8.00
C TYR A 115 3.03 27.01 9.24
N GLU A 116 2.90 27.64 10.40
CA GLU A 116 3.23 27.12 11.72
C GLU A 116 1.95 26.89 12.54
N GLY A 117 1.95 25.81 13.32
CA GLY A 117 0.98 25.57 14.38
C GLY A 117 1.01 26.69 15.42
N TRP A 118 -0.16 27.13 15.88
CA TRP A 118 -0.29 28.24 16.82
C TRP A 118 -0.03 27.85 18.28
N PHE A 119 -0.23 26.58 18.62
CA PHE A 119 -0.15 26.09 19.98
C PHE A 119 1.18 25.40 20.27
N TYR A 120 1.60 24.43 19.45
CA TYR A 120 2.88 23.76 19.64
C TYR A 120 4.04 24.42 18.88
N GLY A 121 3.76 25.35 17.97
CA GLY A 121 4.81 26.10 17.25
C GLY A 121 5.58 25.25 16.25
N HIS A 122 4.94 24.24 15.68
CA HIS A 122 5.55 23.36 14.70
C HIS A 122 5.23 23.83 13.29
N ALA A 123 6.24 24.01 12.45
CA ALA A 123 6.06 24.30 11.03
C ALA A 123 5.61 23.04 10.29
N SER A 124 4.70 23.16 9.32
CA SER A 124 4.29 22.00 8.51
C SER A 124 5.48 21.50 7.68
N PRO A 125 5.91 20.24 7.85
CA PRO A 125 6.97 19.66 7.03
C PRO A 125 6.40 19.24 5.68
N TRP A 126 7.19 19.42 4.63
CA TRP A 126 6.83 18.99 3.28
C TRP A 126 8.06 18.60 2.46
N LEU A 127 7.84 17.81 1.44
CA LEU A 127 8.88 17.36 0.51
C LEU A 127 8.56 17.81 -0.91
N LYS A 128 9.55 18.44 -1.55
CA LYS A 128 9.60 18.59 -3.01
C LYS A 128 10.15 17.28 -3.58
N ILE A 129 9.47 16.75 -4.59
CA ILE A 129 9.82 15.52 -5.27
C ILE A 129 9.83 15.77 -6.79
N THR A 130 11.00 15.70 -7.40
CA THR A 130 11.17 15.83 -8.87
C THR A 130 12.58 15.40 -9.28
N GLY A 131 12.77 14.87 -10.48
CA GLY A 131 14.11 14.49 -10.95
C GLY A 131 15.05 15.70 -11.09
N ASP A 132 16.29 15.63 -10.60
CA ASP A 132 17.20 16.79 -10.53
C ASP A 132 16.59 17.94 -9.69
N VAL A 133 16.17 17.64 -8.46
CA VAL A 133 15.51 18.58 -7.54
C VAL A 133 16.39 19.77 -7.14
N GLN A 134 17.71 19.64 -7.22
CA GLN A 134 18.67 20.73 -6.92
C GLN A 134 18.88 21.67 -8.12
N GLY A 135 18.43 21.27 -9.31
CA GLY A 135 18.49 22.07 -10.53
C GLY A 135 17.33 23.07 -10.65
N GLY A 136 16.89 23.31 -11.89
CA GLY A 136 15.76 24.19 -12.20
C GLY A 136 15.91 25.65 -11.72
N GLU A 137 14.79 26.36 -11.73
CA GLU A 137 14.69 27.71 -11.17
C GLU A 137 14.44 27.67 -9.65
N TYR A 138 14.92 28.69 -8.94
CA TYR A 138 14.68 28.88 -7.52
C TYR A 138 13.44 29.74 -7.29
N ASN A 139 12.50 29.27 -6.47
CA ASN A 139 11.35 30.05 -6.04
C ASN A 139 11.59 30.65 -4.65
N PRO A 140 11.79 31.97 -4.52
CA PRO A 140 12.08 32.58 -3.23
C PRO A 140 10.91 32.61 -2.25
N TYR A 141 9.66 32.56 -2.74
CA TYR A 141 8.46 32.60 -1.89
C TYR A 141 8.24 31.26 -1.17
N VAL A 142 8.40 30.16 -1.90
CA VAL A 142 8.28 28.80 -1.37
C VAL A 142 9.58 28.41 -0.66
N GLY A 143 10.72 28.71 -1.29
CA GLY A 143 12.05 28.38 -0.80
C GLY A 143 12.70 27.18 -1.49
N ASP A 144 12.12 26.65 -2.57
CA ASP A 144 12.56 25.44 -3.26
C ASP A 144 13.31 25.67 -4.59
N THR A 145 14.02 24.63 -4.99
CA THR A 145 14.63 24.48 -6.31
C THR A 145 13.92 23.38 -7.11
N GLY A 146 14.40 23.07 -8.32
CA GLY A 146 13.81 22.03 -9.15
C GLY A 146 12.49 22.48 -9.79
N ASN A 147 12.35 23.78 -10.06
CA ASN A 147 11.21 24.33 -10.81
C ASN A 147 11.55 24.39 -12.32
N TYR A 148 10.83 23.62 -13.13
CA TYR A 148 11.04 23.42 -14.56
C TYR A 148 9.79 23.80 -15.34
N ALA A 149 9.94 24.66 -16.35
CA ALA A 149 8.81 25.20 -17.11
C ALA A 149 8.00 24.15 -17.89
N ASP A 150 8.58 22.98 -18.15
CA ASP A 150 7.98 21.85 -18.86
C ASP A 150 7.42 20.76 -17.95
N ARG A 151 7.53 20.90 -16.62
CA ARG A 151 6.95 19.97 -15.65
C ARG A 151 5.71 20.58 -15.01
N HIS A 152 4.73 19.74 -14.75
CA HIS A 152 3.48 20.16 -14.12
C HIS A 152 3.53 19.90 -12.62
N ASP A 153 3.04 20.88 -11.86
CA ASP A 153 2.90 20.81 -10.41
C ASP A 153 1.77 19.85 -10.01
N VAL A 154 2.04 19.03 -8.99
CA VAL A 154 1.06 18.21 -8.30
C VAL A 154 1.22 18.47 -6.81
N MET A 155 0.14 18.80 -6.11
CA MET A 155 0.15 19.00 -4.67
C MET A 155 -0.72 17.96 -3.99
N ILE A 156 -0.12 17.22 -3.05
CA ILE A 156 -0.79 16.19 -2.25
C ILE A 156 -0.69 16.62 -0.80
N VAL A 157 -1.84 16.72 -0.14
CA VAL A 157 -1.93 17.24 1.22
C VAL A 157 -2.75 16.31 2.09
N GLY A 158 -2.13 15.82 3.16
CA GLY A 158 -2.77 15.01 4.18
C GLY A 158 -3.13 15.83 5.41
N ASN A 159 -3.95 15.22 6.27
CA ASN A 159 -4.28 15.70 7.60
C ASN A 159 -4.81 17.15 7.62
N HIS A 160 -5.77 17.44 6.75
CA HIS A 160 -6.55 18.68 6.89
C HIS A 160 -7.35 18.67 8.18
N HIS A 161 -8.00 17.54 8.49
CA HIS A 161 -8.57 17.28 9.80
C HIS A 161 -7.65 16.39 10.62
N ALA A 162 -7.43 16.81 11.86
CA ALA A 162 -6.49 16.19 12.79
C ALA A 162 -6.69 14.68 12.98
N ARG A 163 -7.94 14.21 13.07
CA ARG A 163 -8.32 12.79 13.25
C ARG A 163 -8.11 11.88 12.04
N GLU A 164 -7.91 12.43 10.85
CA GLU A 164 -7.86 11.65 9.61
C GLU A 164 -6.45 11.07 9.41
N TRP A 165 -5.99 10.24 10.35
CA TRP A 165 -4.58 9.85 10.43
C TRP A 165 -4.10 9.07 9.21
N MET A 166 -4.97 8.25 8.62
CA MET A 166 -4.67 7.55 7.37
C MET A 166 -4.24 8.50 6.24
N SER A 167 -4.74 9.74 6.21
CA SER A 167 -4.43 10.67 5.13
C SER A 167 -2.96 11.13 5.11
N TYR A 168 -2.30 11.23 6.27
CA TYR A 168 -0.85 11.51 6.29
C TYR A 168 -0.02 10.22 6.21
N THR A 169 -0.52 9.11 6.74
CA THR A 169 0.16 7.81 6.65
C THR A 169 0.32 7.35 5.21
N VAL A 170 -0.74 7.46 4.40
CA VAL A 170 -0.70 7.09 2.97
C VAL A 170 0.25 8.03 2.20
N ALA A 171 0.27 9.32 2.53
CA ALA A 171 1.24 10.25 1.97
C ALA A 171 2.67 9.81 2.30
N LEU A 172 2.97 9.41 3.55
CA LEU A 172 4.27 8.89 3.94
C LEU A 172 4.64 7.58 3.22
N MET A 173 3.70 6.66 3.10
CA MET A 173 3.91 5.40 2.36
C MET A 173 4.28 5.66 0.91
N GLN A 174 3.58 6.61 0.26
CA GLN A 174 3.91 7.00 -1.12
C GLN A 174 5.35 7.51 -1.27
N MET A 175 5.91 8.13 -0.24
CA MET A 175 7.29 8.64 -0.24
C MET A 175 8.30 7.51 -0.18
N GLU A 176 8.04 6.50 0.64
CA GLU A 176 8.86 5.30 0.73
C GLU A 176 8.85 4.54 -0.60
N VAL A 177 7.65 4.37 -1.19
CA VAL A 177 7.49 3.77 -2.51
C VAL A 177 8.30 4.53 -3.55
N ILE A 178 8.21 5.86 -3.61
CA ILE A 178 8.99 6.66 -4.57
C ILE A 178 10.50 6.50 -4.31
N ALA A 179 10.93 6.60 -3.06
CA ALA A 179 12.35 6.48 -2.69
C ALA A 179 12.94 5.13 -3.07
N PHE A 180 12.16 4.06 -2.86
CA PHE A 180 12.57 2.69 -3.13
C PHE A 180 12.60 2.39 -4.63
N SER A 181 11.64 2.93 -5.38
CA SER A 181 11.36 2.53 -6.76
C SER A 181 12.09 3.36 -7.80
N TYR A 182 12.42 4.61 -7.47
CA TYR A 182 13.10 5.50 -8.41
C TYR A 182 14.45 4.91 -8.83
N ASP A 183 14.64 4.70 -10.14
CA ASP A 183 15.79 4.01 -10.75
C ASP A 183 16.00 2.54 -10.32
N ASN A 184 15.09 1.95 -9.53
CA ASN A 184 15.12 0.54 -9.12
C ASN A 184 14.22 -0.31 -10.01
N ILE A 185 14.42 -0.22 -11.33
CA ILE A 185 13.56 -0.84 -12.34
C ILE A 185 13.68 -2.37 -12.34
N GLY A 186 12.54 -3.06 -12.36
CA GLY A 186 12.48 -4.53 -12.46
C GLY A 186 12.81 -5.20 -11.13
N TYR A 187 12.25 -4.65 -10.05
CA TYR A 187 12.36 -5.24 -8.72
C TYR A 187 11.25 -6.29 -8.54
N ASP A 188 11.65 -7.56 -8.49
CA ASP A 188 10.80 -8.70 -8.13
C ASP A 188 10.34 -8.55 -6.66
N ASN A 189 9.15 -7.97 -6.48
CA ASN A 189 8.71 -7.44 -5.18
C ASN A 189 7.98 -8.46 -4.32
N ASP A 190 7.48 -9.52 -4.94
CA ASP A 190 6.78 -10.62 -4.33
C ASP A 190 7.61 -11.90 -4.36
N GLY A 191 8.67 -12.00 -5.17
CA GLY A 191 9.70 -13.03 -5.13
C GLY A 191 9.37 -14.28 -5.94
N ASP A 192 8.44 -14.18 -6.87
CA ASP A 192 7.99 -15.29 -7.72
C ASP A 192 8.98 -15.57 -8.88
N GLY A 193 9.91 -14.63 -9.13
CA GLY A 193 10.94 -14.67 -10.15
C GLY A 193 10.59 -13.98 -11.46
N LEU A 194 9.43 -13.33 -11.54
CA LEU A 194 8.99 -12.46 -12.60
C LEU A 194 9.23 -10.98 -12.22
N ILE A 195 9.14 -10.11 -13.21
CA ILE A 195 9.38 -8.66 -13.09
C ILE A 195 8.46 -7.94 -14.06
N ASP A 196 8.01 -6.72 -13.70
CA ASP A 196 7.24 -5.85 -14.60
C ASP A 196 5.94 -6.54 -15.04
N GLU A 197 5.21 -7.05 -14.05
CA GLU A 197 3.92 -7.72 -14.24
C GLU A 197 2.84 -6.65 -14.47
N ASP A 198 2.06 -6.84 -15.53
CA ASP A 198 1.44 -5.77 -16.29
C ASP A 198 0.10 -5.29 -15.62
N PRO A 199 -0.59 -4.26 -16.14
CA PRO A 199 -1.34 -3.30 -15.32
C PRO A 199 -2.66 -3.82 -14.72
N TRP A 200 -2.89 -3.45 -13.46
CA TRP A 200 -4.13 -3.61 -12.68
C TRP A 200 -5.43 -3.79 -13.51
N GLY A 201 -5.99 -5.00 -13.48
CA GLY A 201 -7.31 -5.32 -14.01
C GLY A 201 -7.30 -6.16 -15.28
N ASP A 202 -8.32 -5.94 -16.13
CA ASP A 202 -8.57 -6.64 -17.41
C ASP A 202 -7.97 -5.82 -18.56
N ALA A 203 -6.65 -5.68 -18.59
CA ALA A 203 -5.96 -4.85 -19.57
C ALA A 203 -6.05 -5.46 -20.98
N ASP A 204 -6.17 -6.78 -21.07
CA ASP A 204 -6.35 -7.50 -22.33
C ASP A 204 -7.82 -7.61 -22.80
N GLY A 205 -8.78 -7.34 -21.91
CA GLY A 205 -10.21 -7.27 -22.22
C GLY A 205 -10.92 -8.63 -22.28
N ASP A 206 -10.35 -9.68 -21.71
CA ASP A 206 -10.93 -11.02 -21.63
C ASP A 206 -11.98 -11.20 -20.50
N GLY A 207 -12.07 -10.24 -19.58
CA GLY A 207 -13.01 -10.19 -18.46
C GLY A 207 -12.51 -10.86 -17.18
N ILE A 208 -11.23 -11.22 -17.11
CA ILE A 208 -10.48 -11.68 -15.93
C ILE A 208 -9.67 -10.48 -15.40
N LEU A 209 -9.51 -10.35 -14.08
CA LEU A 209 -8.81 -9.21 -13.45
C LEU A 209 -7.36 -9.58 -13.08
N ASP A 210 -6.79 -10.57 -13.76
CA ASP A 210 -5.61 -11.37 -13.41
C ASP A 210 -4.91 -11.73 -14.72
N ASP A 211 -4.25 -10.74 -15.33
CA ASP A 211 -3.70 -10.83 -16.69
C ASP A 211 -2.36 -11.59 -16.72
N ASP A 212 -1.64 -11.62 -15.60
CA ASP A 212 -0.44 -12.44 -15.28
C ASP A 212 -0.79 -13.90 -14.93
N GLY A 213 -1.97 -14.14 -14.34
CA GLY A 213 -2.53 -15.47 -14.06
C GLY A 213 -2.25 -16.01 -12.66
N ASP A 214 -1.90 -15.15 -11.71
CA ASP A 214 -1.52 -15.52 -10.34
C ASP A 214 -2.70 -15.91 -9.46
N CYS A 215 -3.81 -15.18 -9.57
CA CYS A 215 -5.07 -15.59 -8.98
C CYS A 215 -5.50 -16.96 -9.53
N LEU A 216 -5.30 -17.21 -10.82
CA LEU A 216 -5.58 -18.51 -11.44
C LEU A 216 -4.61 -19.60 -10.95
N ALA A 217 -3.34 -19.27 -10.68
CA ALA A 217 -2.36 -20.21 -10.15
C ALA A 217 -2.76 -20.73 -8.75
N LEU A 218 -3.44 -19.91 -7.95
CA LEU A 218 -3.97 -20.27 -6.63
C LEU A 218 -5.25 -21.11 -6.66
N ALA A 219 -5.88 -21.27 -7.84
CA ALA A 219 -7.10 -22.05 -8.04
C ALA A 219 -6.85 -23.57 -8.06
N THR A 220 -6.18 -24.11 -7.04
CA THR A 220 -5.79 -25.52 -7.02
C THR A 220 -6.90 -26.45 -6.51
N SER A 221 -6.78 -27.75 -6.81
CA SER A 221 -7.71 -28.78 -6.35
C SER A 221 -6.92 -29.84 -5.58
N PRO A 222 -7.32 -30.21 -4.35
CA PRO A 222 -8.62 -29.96 -3.72
C PRO A 222 -8.73 -28.64 -2.92
N THR A 223 -7.66 -27.86 -2.81
CA THR A 223 -7.58 -26.61 -2.00
C THR A 223 -7.61 -25.37 -2.88
N ASN A 224 -8.63 -24.52 -2.73
CA ASN A 224 -8.62 -23.20 -3.36
C ASN A 224 -7.96 -22.18 -2.42
N TYR A 225 -6.85 -21.58 -2.82
CA TYR A 225 -6.14 -20.55 -2.05
C TYR A 225 -6.51 -19.13 -2.44
N GLN A 226 -7.42 -18.96 -3.42
CA GLN A 226 -7.88 -17.65 -3.86
C GLN A 226 -8.60 -16.85 -2.76
N ASP A 227 -9.21 -17.49 -1.76
CA ASP A 227 -9.85 -16.81 -0.61
C ASP A 227 -9.07 -17.20 0.65
N SER A 228 -7.79 -16.81 0.71
CA SER A 228 -6.87 -17.22 1.77
C SER A 228 -7.19 -16.53 3.10
N ASN A 229 -7.82 -15.35 3.07
CA ASN A 229 -8.28 -14.62 4.25
C ASN A 229 -9.71 -15.04 4.70
N GLY A 230 -10.48 -15.73 3.84
CA GLY A 230 -11.80 -16.27 4.14
C GLY A 230 -12.93 -15.23 4.15
N ASP A 231 -12.75 -14.07 3.51
CA ASP A 231 -13.76 -13.01 3.41
C ASP A 231 -14.84 -13.30 2.36
N GLY A 232 -14.64 -14.34 1.54
CA GLY A 232 -15.57 -14.80 0.53
C GLY A 232 -15.40 -14.11 -0.84
N THR A 233 -14.38 -13.28 -0.99
CA THR A 233 -13.95 -12.66 -2.25
C THR A 233 -12.70 -13.37 -2.71
N ASN A 234 -12.76 -14.08 -3.83
CA ASN A 234 -11.56 -14.68 -4.39
C ASN A 234 -10.61 -13.57 -4.89
N CYS A 235 -9.34 -13.66 -4.49
CA CYS A 235 -8.25 -12.76 -4.83
C CYS A 235 -8.60 -11.31 -4.47
N GLY A 236 -9.28 -11.13 -3.34
CA GLY A 236 -9.53 -9.83 -2.76
C GLY A 236 -8.28 -9.27 -2.07
N PRO A 237 -8.36 -8.01 -1.60
CA PRO A 237 -7.29 -7.43 -0.81
C PRO A 237 -6.94 -8.32 0.40
N GLY A 238 -5.68 -8.75 0.46
CA GLY A 238 -5.17 -9.62 1.52
C GLY A 238 -5.25 -11.12 1.23
N ASP A 239 -5.72 -11.54 0.04
CA ASP A 239 -5.75 -12.96 -0.35
C ASP A 239 -4.45 -13.48 -0.98
N LEU A 240 -3.42 -12.62 -1.13
CA LEU A 240 -2.12 -12.96 -1.71
C LEU A 240 -2.25 -13.64 -3.08
N GLY A 241 -3.25 -13.23 -3.85
CA GLY A 241 -3.55 -13.79 -5.18
C GLY A 241 -3.69 -12.75 -6.25
N VAL A 242 -3.18 -11.56 -6.00
CA VAL A 242 -2.99 -10.48 -6.96
C VAL A 242 -1.57 -9.98 -6.69
N ASP A 243 -0.70 -10.10 -7.68
CA ASP A 243 0.62 -9.49 -7.79
C ASP A 243 0.45 -8.00 -8.11
N GLU A 244 0.07 -7.20 -7.10
CA GLU A 244 0.00 -5.75 -7.27
C GLU A 244 1.42 -5.14 -7.30
N ASP A 245 2.27 -5.58 -8.23
CA ASP A 245 3.44 -4.84 -8.63
C ASP A 245 2.96 -3.54 -9.31
N TYR A 246 3.67 -2.46 -9.03
CA TYR A 246 3.49 -1.22 -9.76
C TYR A 246 4.77 -1.02 -10.54
N SER A 247 4.65 -0.67 -11.82
CA SER A 247 5.82 -0.43 -12.65
C SER A 247 6.73 0.65 -12.03
N GLU A 248 7.96 0.28 -11.61
CA GLU A 248 8.93 1.26 -11.10
C GLU A 248 9.38 2.23 -12.20
N GLN A 249 9.29 1.80 -13.47
CA GLN A 249 9.48 2.68 -14.62
C GLN A 249 8.42 3.79 -14.63
N PHE A 250 7.16 3.48 -14.33
CA PHE A 250 6.12 4.50 -14.20
C PHE A 250 6.44 5.50 -13.08
N ILE A 251 6.93 5.04 -11.93
CA ILE A 251 7.35 5.93 -10.83
C ILE A 251 8.53 6.82 -11.25
N THR A 252 9.51 6.24 -11.94
CA THR A 252 10.68 6.97 -12.45
C THR A 252 10.25 8.06 -13.46
N ASP A 253 9.35 7.73 -14.39
CA ASP A 253 8.81 8.67 -15.37
C ASP A 253 7.93 9.75 -14.71
N LEU A 254 7.15 9.37 -13.69
CA LEU A 254 6.33 10.30 -12.90
C LEU A 254 7.22 11.36 -12.24
N VAL A 255 8.27 10.95 -11.51
CA VAL A 255 9.20 11.86 -10.82
C VAL A 255 9.95 12.74 -11.82
N ASN A 256 10.33 12.21 -12.98
CA ASN A 256 11.03 12.97 -14.01
C ASN A 256 10.16 13.95 -14.80
N SER A 257 8.84 13.78 -14.78
CA SER A 257 7.89 14.58 -15.57
C SER A 257 7.00 15.51 -14.74
N ARG A 258 7.11 15.47 -13.41
CA ARG A 258 6.29 16.24 -12.47
C ARG A 258 7.12 16.92 -11.40
N GLU A 259 6.52 17.96 -10.84
CA GLU A 259 6.96 18.58 -9.60
C GLU A 259 5.91 18.26 -8.54
N ILE A 260 6.22 17.31 -7.66
CA ILE A 260 5.28 16.86 -6.65
C ILE A 260 5.63 17.55 -5.33
N TYR A 261 4.65 18.22 -4.74
CA TYR A 261 4.72 18.84 -3.43
C TYR A 261 3.87 18.00 -2.48
N LEU A 262 4.53 17.34 -1.54
CA LEU A 262 3.87 16.43 -0.62
C LEU A 262 3.92 17.00 0.79
N ILE A 263 2.75 17.27 1.34
CA ILE A 263 2.55 17.84 2.67
C ILE A 263 1.76 16.82 3.50
N PRO A 264 2.43 15.86 4.18
CA PRO A 264 1.72 14.77 4.85
C PRO A 264 0.84 15.30 6.00
N MET A 265 1.39 16.17 6.85
CA MET A 265 0.70 16.68 8.04
C MET A 265 0.55 18.20 7.97
N LEU A 266 -0.56 18.67 7.40
CA LEU A 266 -0.87 20.10 7.38
C LEU A 266 -1.28 20.60 8.77
N ASN A 267 -2.21 19.91 9.44
CA ASN A 267 -2.71 20.29 10.76
C ASN A 267 -1.89 19.64 11.89
N VAL A 268 -0.63 20.06 12.02
CA VAL A 268 0.32 19.51 13.00
C VAL A 268 -0.19 19.62 14.44
N ASP A 269 -0.71 20.79 14.83
CA ASP A 269 -1.17 21.01 16.20
C ASP A 269 -2.38 20.14 16.53
N GLY A 270 -3.35 20.11 15.62
CA GLY A 270 -4.54 19.31 15.79
C GLY A 270 -4.20 17.84 15.88
N ASN A 271 -3.27 17.32 15.05
CA ASN A 271 -2.87 15.92 15.10
C ASN A 271 -2.21 15.55 16.42
N ILE A 272 -1.27 16.37 16.90
CA ILE A 272 -0.62 16.18 18.21
C ILE A 272 -1.68 16.17 19.31
N TYR A 273 -2.59 17.15 19.30
CA TYR A 273 -3.65 17.25 20.30
C TYR A 273 -4.62 16.06 20.26
N ASP A 274 -5.04 15.63 19.07
CA ASP A 274 -5.94 14.49 18.91
C ASP A 274 -5.34 13.22 19.50
N ARG A 275 -4.06 12.96 19.18
CA ARG A 275 -3.33 11.76 19.59
C ARG A 275 -2.95 11.74 21.07
N ASP A 276 -2.44 12.85 21.57
CA ASP A 276 -1.75 12.88 22.86
C ASP A 276 -2.65 13.36 24.00
N VAL A 277 -3.75 14.05 23.67
CA VAL A 277 -4.63 14.69 24.67
C VAL A 277 -6.08 14.27 24.51
N TYR A 278 -6.67 14.49 23.33
CA TYR A 278 -8.10 14.29 23.12
C TYR A 278 -8.46 12.81 23.22
N MET A 279 -7.84 11.95 22.40
CA MET A 279 -8.13 10.52 22.37
C MET A 279 -7.86 9.85 23.74
N PRO A 280 -6.69 10.04 24.39
CA PRO A 280 -6.46 9.47 25.72
C PRO A 280 -7.44 9.98 26.79
N GLY A 281 -7.97 11.20 26.63
CA GLY A 281 -8.97 11.78 27.51
C GLY A 281 -10.38 11.23 27.29
N GLN A 282 -10.78 10.95 26.05
CA GLN A 282 -12.10 10.42 25.70
C GLN A 282 -12.18 8.90 25.89
N CYS A 283 -11.13 8.17 25.53
CA CYS A 283 -11.10 6.70 25.56
C CYS A 283 -9.78 6.20 26.18
N PRO A 284 -9.63 6.27 27.51
CA PRO A 284 -8.40 5.88 28.18
C PRO A 284 -8.09 4.38 27.99
N GLY A 285 -6.96 4.08 27.34
CA GLY A 285 -6.46 2.71 27.16
C GLY A 285 -7.12 1.93 26.02
N GLU A 286 -7.88 2.59 25.16
CA GLU A 286 -8.37 2.02 23.90
C GLU A 286 -7.44 2.44 22.75
N ASP A 287 -7.47 1.67 21.66
CA ASP A 287 -6.84 2.11 20.43
C ASP A 287 -7.73 3.13 19.69
N PRO A 288 -7.16 4.08 18.93
CA PRO A 288 -7.91 5.20 18.37
C PRO A 288 -9.03 4.82 17.39
N TRP A 289 -8.90 3.68 16.70
CA TRP A 289 -9.93 3.15 15.80
C TRP A 289 -11.07 2.42 16.53
N ASP A 290 -10.90 2.05 17.80
CA ASP A 290 -11.91 1.39 18.62
C ASP A 290 -12.77 2.39 19.42
N CYS A 291 -12.34 3.64 19.50
CA CYS A 291 -12.98 4.68 20.29
C CYS A 291 -14.11 5.41 19.54
N SER A 292 -15.36 5.17 19.94
CA SER A 292 -16.54 5.82 19.36
C SER A 292 -16.65 7.34 19.57
N ALA A 293 -15.90 7.89 20.53
CA ALA A 293 -15.85 9.33 20.84
C ALA A 293 -14.57 10.01 20.33
N ALA A 294 -13.72 9.29 19.59
CA ALA A 294 -12.44 9.80 19.11
C ALA A 294 -12.60 10.82 17.99
N GLY A 295 -11.56 11.65 17.86
CA GLY A 295 -11.29 12.38 16.64
C GLY A 295 -11.56 13.86 16.72
N TRP A 296 -10.66 14.59 17.36
CA TRP A 296 -10.51 16.03 17.19
C TRP A 296 -10.18 16.37 15.73
N ARG A 297 -10.79 17.40 15.15
CA ARG A 297 -10.61 17.75 13.73
C ARG A 297 -9.84 19.04 13.51
N LYS A 298 -9.91 19.98 14.45
CA LYS A 298 -9.51 21.38 14.28
C LYS A 298 -8.02 21.60 14.54
N ASN A 299 -7.53 22.81 14.26
CA ASN A 299 -6.11 23.16 14.32
C ASN A 299 -5.67 23.92 15.57
N LEU A 300 -6.50 23.92 16.61
CA LEU A 300 -6.26 24.62 17.88
C LEU A 300 -6.01 26.14 17.73
N ARG A 301 -6.38 26.72 16.58
CA ARG A 301 -6.28 28.15 16.37
C ARG A 301 -7.38 28.85 17.14
N ASP A 302 -7.02 29.80 17.99
CA ASP A 302 -7.97 30.69 18.64
C ASP A 302 -8.63 31.59 17.58
N ASN A 303 -9.93 31.41 17.34
CA ASN A 303 -10.71 32.21 16.40
C ASN A 303 -11.17 33.57 17.01
N THR A 304 -10.79 33.86 18.26
CA THR A 304 -10.97 35.12 19.01
C THR A 304 -12.42 35.59 19.17
N VAL A 305 -13.42 34.72 19.03
CA VAL A 305 -14.84 35.09 19.16
C VAL A 305 -15.18 35.69 20.53
N THR A 306 -14.44 35.33 21.61
CA THR A 306 -14.74 35.80 22.98
C THR A 306 -13.60 36.55 23.68
N GLY A 307 -12.46 36.74 23.02
CA GLY A 307 -11.35 37.60 23.49
C GLY A 307 -10.44 37.03 24.58
N VAL A 308 -10.81 35.91 25.22
CA VAL A 308 -9.93 34.98 25.96
C VAL A 308 -10.63 33.62 26.03
N THR A 309 -10.19 32.64 25.24
CA THR A 309 -10.66 31.26 25.38
C THR A 309 -9.54 30.40 26.01
N PRO A 310 -9.84 29.52 26.98
CA PRO A 310 -8.89 28.47 27.38
C PRO A 310 -8.55 27.64 26.14
N ILE A 311 -7.28 27.26 25.94
CA ILE A 311 -6.91 26.31 24.89
C ILE A 311 -6.99 24.89 25.48
N PRO A 312 -7.64 23.91 24.82
CA PRO A 312 -8.28 24.00 23.48
C PRO A 312 -9.52 24.91 23.49
N ASP A 313 -9.73 25.66 22.41
CA ASP A 313 -10.90 26.53 22.22
C ASP A 313 -12.17 25.72 22.49
N LEU A 314 -12.81 25.97 23.64
CA LEU A 314 -14.00 25.25 24.09
C LEU A 314 -15.26 25.63 23.29
N ASP A 315 -15.17 26.69 22.46
CA ASP A 315 -16.24 27.11 21.57
C ASP A 315 -16.18 26.38 20.21
N GLU A 316 -15.07 25.68 19.89
CA GLU A 316 -15.01 24.81 18.71
C GLU A 316 -15.52 23.39 19.04
N THR A 317 -16.58 22.96 18.36
CA THR A 317 -17.09 21.59 18.48
C THR A 317 -16.39 20.64 17.51
N VAL A 318 -16.40 19.34 17.84
CA VAL A 318 -15.72 18.26 17.11
C VAL A 318 -16.10 18.21 15.62
N ASP A 319 -17.29 18.69 15.23
CA ASP A 319 -17.90 18.46 13.90
C ASP A 319 -18.25 19.72 13.08
N GLU A 320 -17.99 20.93 13.59
CA GLU A 320 -18.13 22.17 12.78
C GLU A 320 -16.86 22.49 11.98
#